data_AF-A0A117ECC7-F1
#
_entry.id   AF-A0A117ECC7-F1
#
_cell.length_a   1.000
_cell.length_b   1.000
_cell.length_c   1.000
_cell.angle_alpha   90.00
_cell.angle_beta   90.00
_cell.angle_gamma   90.00
#
_symmetry.space_group_name_H-M   'P 1'
#
loop_
_entity.id
_entity.type
_entity.pdbx_description
1 polymer ?
#
loop_
_entity_poly.entity_id
_entity_poly.type
_entity_poly.pdbx_seq_one_letter_code
_entity_poly.pdbx_strand_id
1 'polypeptide(L)'
;MHSEGREHLRDGERASGTTGRAQRQPQTATLSGAWVRHLQRVARDGAHPQAGSASVQRMRQSTATDEPAAGQTEGAGQAGQQAEGAEVIARLSRSIEQHTVQSTMKKNVFAPGTWWPEQWMVAGPARLRKTLDRRVMRGETFNDQELDDIRHLSQVNAQWLETVGIGTYEQAEKYTRGRFDTWLTLPAGKRVLTATLAVRAGHPDVRAPGRGTPISPDYTLGRFMITQAPGTSPRDKEGLERERDRQIRETAVDTLHPAGIAPERLHPDGIPETGPTTAKGKGRSTASDFAAKDARAREMLTKVLLILRNGLKLYDPKAETHVADCDKDVIRALAHGGRVNIRIPALKSADEPAYSLPEFLGVTQDDRTNTRAGDVIDRGFATHRTSITANKEGEPGAFKEKGGPLASVTNMVSVGADRPDLWGQNLSGGGLGSKDWNGDVVLPDGTHGHMLLVHHRPTTRKDGSLQIGIETLAPHAVSPVGYEHDFRSTEATANPESVLHGHKGDKIGSGGLGKNERLVELAEMGAAHSSGDWRTFLDEIKKQWDAVLAETEDGSPARRALYENLVGPRARPKP
;
A
#
# COMPACT_ATOMS: atom_id res chain seq x y z
N MET A 1 -29.13 50.93 57.28
CA MET A 1 -30.29 50.08 57.59
C MET A 1 -29.91 48.66 57.21
N HIS A 2 -29.81 47.80 58.23
CA HIS A 2 -29.71 46.32 58.26
C HIS A 2 -28.61 45.68 57.39
N SER A 3 -27.45 45.24 57.91
CA SER A 3 -27.13 44.45 59.11
C SER A 3 -27.70 43.02 59.11
N GLU A 4 -26.80 42.09 59.43
CA GLU A 4 -26.99 40.68 59.86
C GLU A 4 -27.11 39.65 58.73
N GLY A 5 -26.22 38.67 58.53
CA GLY A 5 -25.15 38.14 59.39
C GLY A 5 -25.55 36.82 60.06
N ARG A 6 -24.92 35.71 59.64
CA ARG A 6 -24.57 34.49 60.38
C ARG A 6 -23.97 33.50 59.38
N GLU A 7 -22.66 33.34 59.24
CA GLU A 7 -21.67 32.78 60.20
C GLU A 7 -22.11 31.49 60.88
N HIS A 8 -21.33 30.42 60.62
CA HIS A 8 -20.62 29.55 61.57
C HIS A 8 -20.37 28.15 60.94
N LEU A 9 -19.22 27.47 61.03
CA LEU A 9 -17.97 27.60 61.81
C LEU A 9 -16.89 26.68 61.19
N ARG A 10 -15.64 27.16 61.16
CA ARG A 10 -14.38 26.51 61.62
C ARG A 10 -13.83 25.29 60.87
N ASP A 11 -12.54 25.02 60.80
CA ASP A 11 -11.24 25.57 61.24
C ASP A 11 -10.23 24.89 60.27
N GLY A 12 -9.10 25.42 59.83
CA GLY A 12 -8.03 26.11 60.53
C GLY A 12 -6.68 25.50 60.07
N GLU A 13 -5.76 26.37 59.61
CA GLU A 13 -4.29 26.23 59.62
C GLU A 13 -3.63 25.05 58.85
N ARG A 14 -2.48 25.14 58.16
CA ARG A 14 -1.28 25.98 58.34
C ARG A 14 -0.31 25.81 57.15
N ALA A 15 0.50 26.85 56.93
CA ALA A 15 1.93 26.85 56.56
C ALA A 15 2.39 26.46 55.13
N SER A 16 2.73 27.52 54.40
CA SER A 16 3.94 27.73 53.58
C SER A 16 5.08 26.71 53.73
N GLY A 17 5.47 26.13 52.59
CA GLY A 17 6.70 25.37 52.42
C GLY A 17 7.22 25.48 50.98
N THR A 18 8.16 26.40 50.78
CA THR A 18 9.01 26.52 49.59
C THR A 18 9.79 25.23 49.34
N THR A 19 9.73 24.65 48.14
CA THR A 19 10.85 23.89 47.54
C THR A 19 10.70 23.73 46.03
N GLY A 20 11.77 24.09 45.30
CA GLY A 20 12.38 23.19 44.33
C GLY A 20 11.69 22.96 42.98
N ARG A 21 12.01 23.83 42.03
CA ARG A 21 11.95 23.58 40.58
C ARG A 21 12.72 22.30 40.23
N ALA A 22 12.01 21.22 39.88
CA ALA A 22 12.59 20.01 39.31
C ALA A 22 12.03 19.76 37.89
N GLN A 23 12.87 20.08 36.92
CA GLN A 23 12.70 19.84 35.50
C GLN A 23 12.76 18.34 35.24
N ARG A 24 11.61 17.68 35.03
CA ARG A 24 11.57 16.26 34.61
C ARG A 24 11.95 16.14 33.14
N GLN A 25 13.16 15.66 32.89
CA GLN A 25 13.58 15.13 31.60
C GLN A 25 12.76 13.86 31.24
N PRO A 26 12.49 13.62 29.94
CA PRO A 26 11.86 12.38 29.49
C PRO A 26 12.82 11.20 29.68
N GLN A 27 12.37 10.18 30.40
CA GLN A 27 13.10 8.93 30.59
C GLN A 27 13.19 8.19 29.25
N THR A 28 14.41 8.07 28.72
CA THR A 28 14.75 7.10 27.68
C THR A 28 14.59 5.69 28.27
N ALA A 29 13.68 4.90 27.72
CA ALA A 29 13.53 3.50 28.08
C ALA A 29 14.81 2.73 27.74
N THR A 30 15.61 2.41 28.76
CA THR A 30 16.74 1.49 28.63
C THR A 30 16.21 0.07 28.48
N LEU A 31 16.54 -0.57 27.36
CA LEU A 31 16.29 -1.99 27.11
C LEU A 31 16.93 -2.84 28.22
N SER A 32 16.16 -3.75 28.83
CA SER A 32 16.64 -4.55 29.95
C SER A 32 17.75 -5.52 29.52
N GLY A 33 18.73 -5.75 30.41
CA GLY A 33 19.88 -6.63 30.15
C GLY A 33 19.53 -8.11 29.92
N ALA A 34 18.26 -8.51 30.08
CA ALA A 34 17.78 -9.83 29.68
C ALA A 34 17.62 -9.97 28.16
N TRP A 35 17.23 -8.88 27.48
CA TRP A 35 17.01 -8.86 26.04
C TRP A 35 18.32 -8.91 25.24
N VAL A 36 19.34 -8.19 25.72
CA VAL A 36 20.70 -8.22 25.15
C VAL A 36 21.33 -9.61 25.25
N ARG A 37 21.11 -10.32 26.37
CA ARG A 37 21.61 -11.68 26.57
C ARG A 37 20.87 -12.75 25.76
N HIS A 38 19.62 -12.51 25.39
CA HIS A 38 18.88 -13.37 24.46
C HIS A 38 19.40 -13.22 23.02
N LEU A 39 19.61 -11.98 22.57
CA LEU A 39 20.18 -11.70 21.24
C LEU A 39 21.60 -12.25 21.05
N GLN A 40 22.45 -12.16 22.08
CA GLN A 40 23.80 -12.72 22.03
C GLN A 40 23.82 -14.26 21.94
N ARG A 41 22.76 -14.92 22.42
CA ARG A 41 22.62 -16.39 22.34
C ARG A 41 22.19 -16.82 20.94
N VAL A 42 21.21 -16.13 20.36
CA VAL A 42 20.75 -16.38 18.99
C VAL A 42 21.85 -16.11 17.94
N ALA A 43 22.75 -15.16 18.20
CA ALA A 43 23.89 -14.88 17.32
C ALA A 43 25.00 -15.95 17.37
N ARG A 44 25.08 -16.77 18.43
CA ARG A 44 26.06 -17.85 18.56
C ARG A 44 25.58 -19.17 17.94
N ASP A 45 24.28 -19.40 17.90
CA ASP A 45 23.70 -20.67 17.45
C ASP A 45 23.30 -20.67 15.96
N GLY A 46 23.69 -19.63 15.21
CA GLY A 46 23.36 -19.43 13.79
C GLY A 46 24.29 -20.12 12.78
N ALA A 47 24.88 -21.26 13.11
CA ALA A 47 25.65 -22.09 12.17
C ALA A 47 24.90 -23.40 11.88
N HIS A 48 24.36 -23.50 10.66
CA HIS A 48 23.84 -24.66 9.92
C HIS A 48 23.20 -25.85 10.66
N PRO A 49 21.94 -26.23 10.33
CA PRO A 49 21.51 -27.62 10.44
C PRO A 49 21.91 -28.38 9.16
N GLN A 50 22.92 -29.26 9.28
CA GLN A 50 23.21 -30.30 8.29
C GLN A 50 22.12 -31.37 8.30
N ALA A 51 21.59 -31.67 7.12
CA ALA A 51 20.83 -32.88 6.86
C ALA A 51 21.79 -33.98 6.39
N GLY A 52 21.62 -35.18 6.95
CA GLY A 52 21.94 -36.46 6.30
C GLY A 52 23.27 -37.12 6.68
N SER A 53 23.24 -38.03 7.65
CA SER A 53 24.22 -39.11 7.79
C SER A 53 23.51 -40.46 7.63
N ALA A 54 23.58 -41.03 6.42
CA ALA A 54 23.37 -42.44 6.17
C ALA A 54 24.74 -43.10 6.02
N SER A 55 25.02 -44.04 6.91
CA SER A 55 26.24 -44.84 7.00
C SER A 55 26.37 -45.82 5.84
N VAL A 56 27.51 -45.81 5.14
CA VAL A 56 28.06 -47.02 4.52
C VAL A 56 29.56 -47.08 4.79
N GLN A 57 29.91 -48.14 5.48
CA GLN A 57 31.22 -48.56 5.95
C GLN A 57 31.99 -49.18 4.79
N ARG A 58 33.20 -48.70 4.47
CA ARG A 58 34.19 -49.51 3.75
C ARG A 58 35.61 -49.24 4.23
N MET A 59 36.30 -50.35 4.34
CA MET A 59 37.51 -50.66 5.08
C MET A 59 38.79 -50.22 4.35
N ARG A 60 39.78 -49.76 5.15
CA ARG A 60 41.25 -49.74 4.98
C ARG A 60 41.85 -50.11 3.60
N GLN A 61 42.80 -49.31 3.10
CA GLN A 61 44.25 -49.59 3.21
C GLN A 61 45.14 -48.46 2.64
N SER A 62 46.32 -48.32 3.26
CA SER A 62 47.37 -47.32 3.12
C SER A 62 48.26 -47.50 1.87
N THR A 63 48.92 -46.43 1.39
CA THR A 63 50.40 -46.23 1.38
C THR A 63 50.81 -44.88 0.76
N ALA A 64 51.93 -44.34 1.25
CA ALA A 64 52.69 -43.14 0.86
C ALA A 64 53.08 -43.10 -0.65
N THR A 65 53.47 -41.98 -1.28
CA THR A 65 54.68 -41.15 -1.03
C THR A 65 54.67 -39.83 -1.82
N ASP A 66 55.45 -38.87 -1.31
CA ASP A 66 56.26 -37.82 -1.96
C ASP A 66 55.66 -36.63 -2.75
N GLU A 67 55.96 -35.44 -2.19
CA GLU A 67 56.07 -34.12 -2.83
C GLU A 67 57.15 -34.10 -3.94
N PRO A 68 57.18 -33.13 -4.91
CA PRO A 68 57.27 -31.70 -4.58
C PRO A 68 56.55 -30.69 -5.50
N ALA A 69 56.45 -29.50 -4.93
CA ALA A 69 56.23 -28.18 -5.49
C ALA A 69 56.33 -28.01 -7.02
N ALA A 70 55.22 -27.60 -7.63
CA ALA A 70 55.19 -26.75 -8.81
C ALA A 70 54.13 -25.66 -8.58
N GLY A 71 54.59 -24.46 -8.22
CA GLY A 71 53.79 -23.26 -8.37
C GLY A 71 53.73 -22.89 -9.85
N GLN A 72 52.54 -22.58 -10.35
CA GLN A 72 52.25 -21.40 -11.17
C GLN A 72 50.84 -21.47 -11.76
N THR A 73 50.14 -20.35 -11.60
CA THR A 73 49.07 -19.83 -12.49
C THR A 73 47.72 -20.54 -12.54
N GLU A 74 46.96 -20.44 -11.45
CA GLU A 74 45.50 -20.29 -11.52
C GLU A 74 45.12 -18.96 -10.85
N GLY A 75 45.27 -17.85 -11.59
CA GLY A 75 44.99 -16.51 -11.05
C GLY A 75 44.86 -15.39 -12.09
N ALA A 76 45.01 -15.68 -13.39
CA ALA A 76 44.94 -14.67 -14.44
C ALA A 76 43.57 -14.57 -15.12
N GLY A 77 42.67 -15.54 -14.95
CA GLY A 77 41.37 -15.57 -15.62
C GLY A 77 40.31 -14.64 -15.02
N GLN A 78 40.34 -14.39 -13.70
CA GLN A 78 39.34 -13.55 -13.02
C GLN A 78 39.74 -12.07 -12.89
N ALA A 79 41.03 -11.75 -12.92
CA ALA A 79 41.51 -10.36 -12.88
C ALA A 79 41.38 -9.65 -14.24
N GLY A 80 41.49 -10.39 -15.36
CA GLY A 80 41.41 -9.82 -16.71
C GLY A 80 40.01 -9.34 -17.12
N GLN A 81 38.95 -10.07 -16.75
CA GLN A 81 37.56 -9.69 -17.06
C GLN A 81 37.04 -8.52 -16.21
N GLN A 82 37.67 -8.20 -15.08
CA GLN A 82 37.34 -7.01 -14.28
C GLN A 82 37.94 -5.72 -14.85
N ALA A 83 38.93 -5.81 -15.76
CA ALA A 83 39.58 -4.63 -16.36
C ALA A 83 38.78 -4.04 -17.54
N GLU A 84 38.08 -4.87 -18.31
CA GLU A 84 37.30 -4.42 -19.46
C GLU A 84 36.06 -3.62 -19.02
N GLY A 85 35.98 -2.37 -19.49
CA GLY A 85 34.92 -1.44 -19.12
C GLY A 85 35.11 -0.77 -17.76
N ALA A 86 36.29 -0.81 -17.13
CA ALA A 86 36.51 -0.23 -15.79
C ALA A 86 36.13 1.27 -15.69
N GLU A 87 36.45 2.08 -16.71
CA GLU A 87 36.05 3.49 -16.74
C GLU A 87 34.54 3.67 -16.84
N VAL A 88 33.89 2.82 -17.64
CA VAL A 88 32.42 2.79 -17.83
C VAL A 88 31.74 2.36 -16.54
N ILE A 89 32.27 1.34 -15.86
CA ILE A 89 31.83 0.88 -14.53
C ILE A 89 31.93 2.03 -13.52
N ALA A 90 33.07 2.73 -13.48
CA ALA A 90 33.28 3.85 -12.55
C ALA A 90 32.34 5.04 -12.84
N ARG A 91 32.10 5.34 -14.12
CA ARG A 91 31.14 6.37 -14.55
C ARG A 91 29.71 5.99 -14.18
N LEU A 92 29.25 4.79 -14.58
CA LEU A 92 27.91 4.29 -14.30
C LEU A 92 27.64 4.20 -12.79
N SER A 93 28.59 3.69 -12.01
CA SER A 93 28.45 3.60 -10.54
C SER A 93 28.25 4.96 -9.89
N ARG A 94 29.03 5.98 -10.31
CA ARG A 94 28.86 7.37 -9.82
C ARG A 94 27.52 7.96 -10.24
N SER A 95 27.12 7.75 -11.48
CA SER A 95 25.83 8.24 -11.99
C SER A 95 24.66 7.63 -11.20
N ILE A 96 24.71 6.32 -10.90
CA ILE A 96 23.68 5.65 -10.10
C ILE A 96 23.52 6.28 -8.72
N GLU A 97 24.62 6.63 -8.04
CA GLU A 97 24.57 7.29 -6.74
C GLU A 97 23.98 8.71 -6.85
N GLN A 98 24.33 9.46 -7.89
CA GLN A 98 23.85 10.84 -8.10
C GLN A 98 22.33 10.91 -8.37
N HIS A 99 21.78 9.93 -9.08
CA HIS A 99 20.35 9.92 -9.46
C HIS A 99 19.46 9.15 -8.44
N THR A 100 19.96 8.96 -7.22
CA THR A 100 19.16 8.53 -6.07
C THR A 100 18.60 9.74 -5.32
N VAL A 101 17.30 10.03 -5.47
CA VAL A 101 16.66 11.19 -4.81
C VAL A 101 16.56 11.02 -3.28
N GLN A 102 16.53 9.78 -2.77
CA GLN A 102 16.54 9.49 -1.33
C GLN A 102 17.95 9.31 -0.78
N SER A 103 18.31 10.11 0.22
CA SER A 103 19.56 9.96 0.98
C SER A 103 19.51 8.86 2.05
N THR A 104 18.31 8.46 2.51
CA THR A 104 18.14 7.43 3.56
C THR A 104 16.88 6.58 3.37
N MET A 105 16.95 5.28 3.67
CA MET A 105 15.78 4.40 3.82
C MET A 105 15.25 4.39 5.26
N LYS A 106 13.93 4.29 5.45
CA LYS A 106 13.35 3.98 6.76
C LYS A 106 13.79 2.57 7.17
N LYS A 107 14.45 2.44 8.33
CA LYS A 107 14.91 1.16 8.88
C LYS A 107 13.70 0.25 9.16
N ASN A 108 13.65 -0.94 8.57
CA ASN A 108 12.72 -1.99 8.98
C ASN A 108 13.45 -3.04 9.83
N VAL A 109 13.26 -2.98 11.15
CA VAL A 109 13.92 -3.87 12.11
C VAL A 109 13.56 -5.35 11.88
N PHE A 110 12.50 -5.64 11.12
CA PHE A 110 12.00 -7.00 10.86
C PHE A 110 12.35 -7.54 9.46
N ALA A 111 13.02 -6.75 8.61
CA ALA A 111 13.48 -7.20 7.29
C ALA A 111 15.01 -7.41 7.29
N PRO A 112 15.50 -8.66 7.28
CA PRO A 112 16.93 -8.95 7.23
C PRO A 112 17.57 -8.28 6.00
N GLY A 113 18.67 -7.53 6.19
CA GLY A 113 19.41 -6.83 5.14
C GLY A 113 19.30 -5.30 5.15
N THR A 114 18.29 -4.74 5.81
CA THR A 114 18.03 -3.28 5.85
C THR A 114 18.78 -2.52 6.95
N TRP A 115 19.41 -3.24 7.88
CA TRP A 115 20.05 -2.77 9.11
C TRP A 115 21.38 -2.02 8.99
N TRP A 116 22.22 -2.28 7.97
CA TRP A 116 23.53 -1.63 7.85
C TRP A 116 23.43 -0.29 7.10
N PRO A 117 23.84 0.85 7.66
CA PRO A 117 23.95 2.10 6.92
C PRO A 117 24.87 1.92 5.69
N GLU A 118 24.42 2.37 4.52
CA GLU A 118 25.19 2.23 3.26
C GLU A 118 26.56 2.91 3.33
N GLN A 119 26.64 4.02 4.05
CA GLN A 119 27.88 4.74 4.35
C GLN A 119 28.92 3.90 5.13
N TRP A 120 28.52 2.75 5.68
CA TRP A 120 29.42 1.80 6.35
C TRP A 120 29.79 0.62 5.45
N MET A 121 29.28 0.56 4.22
CA MET A 121 29.61 -0.48 3.25
C MET A 121 30.81 -0.05 2.40
N VAL A 122 31.74 -0.98 2.18
CA VAL A 122 32.85 -0.80 1.25
C VAL A 122 32.32 -0.56 -0.17
N ALA A 123 32.94 0.38 -0.89
CA ALA A 123 32.61 0.62 -2.29
C ALA A 123 32.77 -0.67 -3.11
N GLY A 124 31.74 -1.02 -3.88
CA GLY A 124 31.72 -2.26 -4.66
C GLY A 124 30.29 -2.73 -4.97
N PRO A 125 30.14 -3.92 -5.58
CA PRO A 125 28.85 -4.38 -6.09
C PRO A 125 27.72 -4.45 -5.07
N ALA A 126 28.02 -4.85 -3.84
CA ALA A 126 27.02 -4.94 -2.77
C ALA A 126 26.48 -3.57 -2.35
N ARG A 127 27.34 -2.55 -2.28
CA ARG A 127 26.91 -1.17 -2.00
C ARG A 127 26.07 -0.63 -3.15
N LEU A 128 26.49 -0.85 -4.39
CA LEU A 128 25.74 -0.39 -5.56
C LEU A 128 24.36 -1.04 -5.67
N ARG A 129 24.23 -2.34 -5.37
CA ARG A 129 22.92 -3.02 -5.24
C ARG A 129 22.00 -2.29 -4.27
N LYS A 130 22.52 -1.90 -3.10
CA LYS A 130 21.75 -1.17 -2.09
C LYS A 130 21.35 0.24 -2.57
N THR A 131 22.23 0.92 -3.29
CA THR A 131 21.89 2.19 -3.94
C THR A 131 20.74 2.01 -4.93
N LEU A 132 20.75 0.93 -5.72
CA LEU A 132 19.66 0.59 -6.64
C LEU A 132 18.36 0.26 -5.92
N ASP A 133 18.40 -0.39 -4.74
CA ASP A 133 17.22 -0.61 -3.90
C ASP A 133 16.59 0.73 -3.45
N ARG A 134 17.39 1.79 -3.25
CA ARG A 134 16.85 3.14 -3.04
C ARG A 134 16.33 3.76 -4.33
N ARG A 135 17.07 3.60 -5.43
CA ARG A 135 16.72 4.18 -6.73
C ARG A 135 15.37 3.66 -7.21
N VAL A 136 15.09 2.37 -7.09
CA VAL A 136 13.80 1.80 -7.52
C VAL A 136 12.60 2.34 -6.73
N MET A 137 12.82 2.82 -5.49
CA MET A 137 11.74 3.30 -4.64
C MET A 137 11.37 4.76 -4.88
N ARG A 138 12.35 5.64 -5.16
CA ARG A 138 12.15 7.10 -5.35
C ARG A 138 13.20 7.79 -6.22
N GLY A 139 14.05 7.05 -6.91
CA GLY A 139 15.09 7.60 -7.79
C GLY A 139 14.62 7.78 -9.23
N GLU A 140 15.54 8.22 -10.08
CA GLU A 140 15.24 8.50 -11.50
C GLU A 140 15.40 7.24 -12.36
N THR A 141 14.76 7.21 -13.52
CA THR A 141 15.04 6.21 -14.57
C THR A 141 16.50 6.34 -15.05
N PHE A 142 17.02 5.33 -15.76
CA PHE A 142 18.35 5.47 -16.35
C PHE A 142 18.35 6.55 -17.46
N ASN A 143 19.29 7.49 -17.37
CA ASN A 143 19.50 8.51 -18.40
C ASN A 143 20.18 7.93 -19.64
N ASP A 144 20.36 8.73 -20.69
CA ASP A 144 20.91 8.25 -21.97
C ASP A 144 22.33 7.70 -21.82
N GLN A 145 23.19 8.42 -21.09
CA GLN A 145 24.56 7.98 -20.85
C GLN A 145 24.60 6.66 -20.06
N GLU A 146 23.74 6.50 -19.06
CA GLU A 146 23.63 5.27 -18.29
C GLU A 146 23.16 4.10 -19.15
N LEU A 147 22.21 4.32 -20.07
CA LEU A 147 21.77 3.29 -21.00
C LEU A 147 22.88 2.90 -22.00
N ASP A 148 23.63 3.86 -22.52
CA ASP A 148 24.76 3.58 -23.40
C ASP A 148 25.87 2.81 -22.66
N ASP A 149 26.15 3.19 -21.41
CA ASP A 149 27.09 2.49 -20.53
C ASP A 149 26.61 1.04 -20.28
N ILE A 150 25.32 0.84 -20.01
CA ILE A 150 24.73 -0.49 -19.80
C ILE A 150 24.77 -1.32 -21.09
N ARG A 151 24.50 -0.74 -22.27
CA ARG A 151 24.60 -1.43 -23.57
C ARG A 151 26.03 -1.86 -23.85
N HIS A 152 27.00 -0.97 -23.63
CA HIS A 152 28.40 -1.31 -23.81
C HIS A 152 28.84 -2.43 -22.85
N LEU A 153 28.52 -2.30 -21.55
CA LEU A 153 28.83 -3.33 -20.56
C LEU A 153 28.09 -4.64 -20.79
N SER A 154 26.93 -4.63 -21.46
CA SER A 154 26.25 -5.88 -21.85
C SER A 154 27.09 -6.70 -22.84
N GLN A 155 27.97 -6.06 -23.61
CA GLN A 155 28.86 -6.72 -24.57
C GLN A 155 30.21 -7.10 -23.96
N VAL A 156 30.81 -6.19 -23.17
CA VAL A 156 32.20 -6.35 -22.69
C VAL A 156 32.29 -6.84 -21.24
N ASN A 157 31.23 -6.69 -20.43
CA ASN A 157 31.27 -7.06 -19.01
C ASN A 157 29.87 -7.39 -18.43
N ALA A 158 29.16 -8.31 -19.07
CA ALA A 158 27.82 -8.71 -18.66
C ALA A 158 27.80 -9.29 -17.23
N GLN A 159 28.86 -9.99 -16.82
CA GLN A 159 28.98 -10.58 -15.49
C GLN A 159 28.95 -9.52 -14.39
N TRP A 160 29.59 -8.35 -14.60
CA TRP A 160 29.51 -7.26 -13.64
C TRP A 160 28.08 -6.73 -13.50
N LEU A 161 27.36 -6.54 -14.62
CA LEU A 161 25.95 -6.11 -14.61
C LEU A 161 25.03 -7.07 -13.84
N GLU A 162 25.22 -8.38 -14.00
CA GLU A 162 24.54 -9.41 -13.19
C GLU A 162 24.93 -9.30 -11.72
N THR A 163 26.22 -9.14 -11.45
CA THR A 163 26.76 -9.02 -10.09
C THR A 163 26.23 -7.78 -9.37
N VAL A 164 25.91 -6.69 -10.06
CA VAL A 164 25.28 -5.51 -9.44
C VAL A 164 23.75 -5.53 -9.52
N GLY A 165 23.16 -6.55 -10.14
CA GLY A 165 21.72 -6.73 -10.22
C GLY A 165 21.02 -5.80 -11.22
N ILE A 166 21.72 -5.31 -12.24
CA ILE A 166 21.13 -4.58 -13.38
C ILE A 166 20.75 -5.56 -14.49
N GLY A 167 21.56 -6.61 -14.71
CA GLY A 167 21.46 -7.51 -15.85
C GLY A 167 21.75 -6.81 -17.18
N THR A 168 21.68 -7.55 -18.30
CA THR A 168 21.97 -6.98 -19.63
C THR A 168 20.80 -6.19 -20.20
N TYR A 169 21.08 -5.33 -21.18
CA TYR A 169 20.09 -4.58 -21.94
C TYR A 169 19.09 -5.51 -22.65
N GLU A 170 19.58 -6.53 -23.34
CA GLU A 170 18.78 -7.48 -24.14
C GLU A 170 17.83 -8.28 -23.25
N GLN A 171 18.30 -8.72 -22.08
CA GLN A 171 17.46 -9.39 -21.11
C GLN A 171 16.34 -8.48 -20.60
N ALA A 172 16.60 -7.19 -20.39
CA ALA A 172 15.58 -6.24 -19.92
C ALA A 172 14.56 -5.99 -21.02
N GLU A 173 15.01 -5.78 -22.25
CA GLU A 173 14.14 -5.66 -23.42
C GLU A 173 13.27 -6.91 -23.61
N LYS A 174 13.84 -8.10 -23.51
CA LYS A 174 13.09 -9.37 -23.57
C LYS A 174 12.02 -9.44 -22.48
N TYR A 175 12.32 -8.98 -21.27
CA TYR A 175 11.38 -9.00 -20.15
C TYR A 175 10.17 -8.07 -20.38
N THR A 176 10.37 -6.87 -20.97
CA THR A 176 9.26 -5.94 -21.29
C THR A 176 8.18 -6.52 -22.22
N ARG A 177 8.48 -7.64 -22.92
CA ARG A 177 7.56 -8.32 -23.85
C ARG A 177 6.94 -9.59 -23.25
N GLY A 178 7.33 -9.97 -22.03
CA GLY A 178 6.95 -11.21 -21.38
C GLY A 178 5.91 -11.01 -20.29
N ARG A 179 5.76 -12.05 -19.46
CA ARG A 179 4.91 -12.02 -18.25
C ARG A 179 5.67 -11.44 -17.06
N PHE A 180 4.93 -10.81 -16.15
CA PHE A 180 5.43 -10.11 -14.97
C PHE A 180 5.29 -10.92 -13.68
N ASP A 181 5.03 -12.23 -13.76
CA ASP A 181 4.82 -13.13 -12.61
C ASP A 181 5.96 -13.11 -11.58
N THR A 182 7.15 -12.67 -11.99
CA THR A 182 8.37 -12.60 -11.16
C THR A 182 8.82 -11.17 -10.89
N TRP A 183 8.06 -10.15 -11.30
CA TRP A 183 8.49 -8.75 -11.30
C TRP A 183 9.08 -8.29 -9.97
N LEU A 184 8.39 -8.55 -8.85
CA LEU A 184 8.86 -8.12 -7.52
C LEU A 184 9.99 -8.98 -6.94
N THR A 185 10.30 -10.12 -7.58
CA THR A 185 11.46 -10.96 -7.27
C THR A 185 12.72 -10.52 -8.00
N LEU A 186 12.58 -9.68 -9.04
CA LEU A 186 13.72 -9.17 -9.79
C LEU A 186 14.59 -8.23 -8.94
N PRO A 187 15.93 -8.27 -9.11
CA PRO A 187 16.81 -7.27 -8.55
C PRO A 187 16.36 -5.83 -8.89
N ALA A 188 16.56 -4.89 -7.96
CA ALA A 188 16.11 -3.51 -8.13
C ALA A 188 16.68 -2.84 -9.38
N GLY A 189 17.97 -3.05 -9.67
CA GLY A 189 18.60 -2.51 -10.88
C GLY A 189 17.93 -3.01 -12.16
N LYS A 190 17.59 -4.30 -12.22
CA LYS A 190 16.86 -4.90 -13.33
C LYS A 190 15.49 -4.26 -13.53
N ARG A 191 14.74 -4.05 -12.43
CA ARG A 191 13.45 -3.36 -12.48
C ARG A 191 13.58 -1.93 -12.99
N VAL A 192 14.58 -1.17 -12.52
CA VAL A 192 14.85 0.19 -13.02
C VAL A 192 15.19 0.18 -14.50
N LEU A 193 16.00 -0.77 -14.98
CA LEU A 193 16.34 -0.89 -16.39
C LEU A 193 15.11 -1.21 -17.24
N THR A 194 14.37 -2.26 -16.89
CA THR A 194 13.14 -2.65 -17.59
C THR A 194 12.13 -1.50 -17.61
N ALA A 195 11.90 -0.84 -16.47
CA ALA A 195 11.01 0.32 -16.37
C ALA A 195 11.46 1.51 -17.23
N THR A 196 12.78 1.75 -17.30
CA THR A 196 13.36 2.79 -18.16
C THR A 196 13.05 2.52 -19.63
N LEU A 197 13.24 1.27 -20.09
CA LEU A 197 12.95 0.89 -21.47
C LEU A 197 11.45 0.99 -21.77
N ALA A 198 10.61 0.48 -20.87
CA ALA A 198 9.16 0.48 -21.03
C ALA A 198 8.58 1.90 -21.10
N VAL A 199 8.97 2.79 -20.19
CA VAL A 199 8.43 4.16 -20.17
C VAL A 199 8.91 4.97 -21.37
N ARG A 200 10.16 4.79 -21.83
CA ARG A 200 10.66 5.45 -23.04
C ARG A 200 9.88 5.01 -24.28
N ALA A 201 9.61 3.71 -24.42
CA ALA A 201 8.83 3.19 -25.55
C ALA A 201 7.33 3.55 -25.48
N GLY A 202 6.79 3.68 -24.26
CA GLY A 202 5.38 3.98 -24.02
C GLY A 202 5.08 5.45 -23.72
N HIS A 203 6.07 6.34 -23.78
CA HIS A 203 5.91 7.75 -23.41
C HIS A 203 4.87 8.43 -24.31
N PRO A 204 3.96 9.26 -23.79
CA PRO A 204 2.94 9.93 -24.60
C PRO A 204 3.48 10.64 -25.83
N ASP A 205 4.68 11.22 -25.75
CA ASP A 205 5.31 11.99 -26.84
C ASP A 205 5.80 11.12 -28.02
N VAL A 206 6.03 9.83 -27.81
CA VAL A 206 6.54 8.90 -28.85
C VAL A 206 5.59 7.73 -29.12
N ARG A 207 4.59 7.53 -28.27
CA ARG A 207 3.60 6.48 -28.41
C ARG A 207 2.78 6.70 -29.67
N ALA A 208 2.71 5.67 -30.51
CA ALA A 208 1.93 5.72 -31.75
C ALA A 208 0.46 6.12 -31.47
N PRO A 209 -0.14 6.99 -32.31
CA PRO A 209 -1.55 7.33 -32.19
C PRO A 209 -2.44 6.08 -32.17
N GLY A 210 -3.45 6.07 -31.30
CA GLY A 210 -4.37 4.93 -31.16
C GLY A 210 -3.86 3.77 -30.30
N ARG A 211 -2.58 3.74 -29.90
CA ARG A 211 -2.14 2.80 -28.86
C ARG A 211 -2.63 3.25 -27.48
N GLY A 212 -3.28 2.33 -26.77
CA GLY A 212 -3.69 2.51 -25.38
C GLY A 212 -2.49 2.78 -24.46
N THR A 213 -2.78 3.36 -23.29
CA THR A 213 -1.77 3.57 -22.24
C THR A 213 -1.36 2.20 -21.67
N PRO A 214 -0.07 1.84 -21.63
CA PRO A 214 0.36 0.58 -21.03
C PRO A 214 -0.02 0.51 -19.54
N ILE A 215 -0.46 -0.67 -19.11
CA ILE A 215 -0.88 -0.93 -17.73
C ILE A 215 0.09 -1.85 -16.96
N SER A 216 1.20 -2.23 -17.59
CA SER A 216 2.17 -3.17 -17.05
C SER A 216 3.02 -2.55 -15.94
N PRO A 217 3.48 -3.36 -14.96
CA PRO A 217 4.25 -2.89 -13.79
C PRO A 217 5.54 -2.14 -14.12
N ASP A 218 6.20 -2.48 -15.23
CA ASP A 218 7.41 -1.80 -15.68
C ASP A 218 7.12 -0.37 -16.17
N TYR A 219 6.07 -0.20 -16.97
CA TYR A 219 5.64 1.11 -17.46
C TYR A 219 5.17 2.00 -16.32
N THR A 220 4.31 1.49 -15.44
CA THR A 220 3.77 2.26 -14.31
C THR A 220 4.89 2.68 -13.34
N LEU A 221 5.90 1.82 -13.12
CA LEU A 221 7.09 2.16 -12.35
C LEU A 221 7.90 3.26 -13.04
N GLY A 222 8.18 3.10 -14.34
CA GLY A 222 8.96 4.10 -15.08
C GLY A 222 8.27 5.47 -15.12
N ARG A 223 6.95 5.49 -15.32
CA ARG A 223 6.13 6.71 -15.23
C ARG A 223 6.24 7.35 -13.85
N PHE A 224 6.10 6.56 -12.78
CA PHE A 224 6.26 7.04 -11.42
C PHE A 224 7.65 7.63 -11.18
N MET A 225 8.71 6.97 -11.64
CA MET A 225 10.08 7.47 -11.49
C MET A 225 10.29 8.82 -12.20
N ILE A 226 9.74 8.99 -13.42
CA ILE A 226 9.81 10.27 -14.15
C ILE A 226 9.05 11.39 -13.42
N THR A 227 7.85 11.12 -12.88
CA THR A 227 7.08 12.16 -12.18
C THR A 227 7.76 12.59 -10.88
N GLN A 228 8.47 11.68 -10.20
CA GLN A 228 9.24 11.98 -8.99
C GLN A 228 10.59 12.64 -9.26
N ALA A 229 11.15 12.53 -10.48
CA ALA A 229 12.47 13.04 -10.79
C ALA A 229 12.51 14.59 -10.68
N PRO A 230 13.50 15.18 -9.97
CA PRO A 230 13.63 16.63 -9.83
C PRO A 230 13.79 17.35 -11.17
N GLY A 231 14.50 16.74 -12.13
CA GLY A 231 14.81 17.32 -13.44
C GLY A 231 13.68 17.31 -14.46
N THR A 232 12.59 16.56 -14.22
CA THR A 232 11.47 16.48 -15.17
C THR A 232 10.71 17.81 -15.22
N SER A 233 10.42 18.29 -16.44
CA SER A 233 9.71 19.56 -16.63
C SER A 233 8.30 19.53 -16.02
N PRO A 234 7.76 20.66 -15.50
CA PRO A 234 6.41 20.69 -14.94
C PRO A 234 5.33 20.21 -15.92
N ARG A 235 5.44 20.60 -17.20
CA ARG A 235 4.49 20.19 -18.26
C ARG A 235 4.47 18.68 -18.45
N ASP A 236 5.64 18.05 -18.45
CA ASP A 236 5.78 16.62 -18.63
C ASP A 236 5.27 15.85 -17.40
N LYS A 237 5.64 16.31 -16.19
CA LYS A 237 5.08 15.79 -14.94
C LYS A 237 3.55 15.81 -14.95
N GLU A 238 2.96 16.96 -15.25
CA GLU A 238 1.50 17.09 -15.32
C GLU A 238 0.88 16.18 -16.40
N GLY A 239 1.54 15.98 -17.54
CA GLY A 239 1.10 15.07 -18.60
C GLY A 239 1.00 13.63 -18.11
N LEU A 240 2.06 13.14 -17.48
CA LEU A 240 2.13 11.80 -16.92
C LEU A 240 1.22 11.61 -15.70
N GLU A 241 1.06 12.64 -14.85
CA GLU A 241 0.11 12.61 -13.73
C GLU A 241 -1.34 12.56 -14.21
N ARG A 242 -1.71 13.32 -15.24
CA ARG A 242 -3.05 13.23 -15.86
C ARG A 242 -3.29 11.85 -16.46
N GLU A 243 -2.29 11.25 -17.09
CA GLU A 243 -2.40 9.88 -17.60
C GLU A 243 -2.60 8.86 -16.47
N ARG A 244 -1.80 8.95 -15.40
CA ARG A 244 -1.98 8.13 -14.18
C ARG A 244 -3.39 8.26 -13.62
N ASP A 245 -3.86 9.49 -13.46
CA ASP A 245 -5.17 9.76 -12.85
C ASP A 245 -6.32 9.26 -13.74
N ARG A 246 -6.21 9.41 -15.06
CA ARG A 246 -7.14 8.79 -16.02
C ARG A 246 -7.15 7.27 -15.91
N GLN A 247 -5.99 6.63 -15.85
CA GLN A 247 -5.88 5.18 -15.72
C GLN A 247 -6.50 4.67 -14.41
N ILE A 248 -6.26 5.35 -13.28
CA ILE A 248 -6.90 5.04 -11.99
C ILE A 248 -8.43 5.12 -12.13
N ARG A 249 -8.93 6.19 -12.77
CA ARG A 249 -10.37 6.41 -12.99
C ARG A 249 -10.96 5.29 -13.85
N GLU A 250 -10.36 4.99 -14.99
CA GLU A 250 -10.83 3.96 -15.92
C GLU A 250 -10.87 2.58 -15.25
N THR A 251 -9.81 2.18 -14.55
CA THR A 251 -9.78 0.91 -13.82
C THR A 251 -10.86 0.84 -12.73
N ALA A 252 -11.14 1.94 -12.04
CA ALA A 252 -12.20 1.99 -11.05
C ALA A 252 -13.61 1.92 -11.68
N VAL A 253 -13.81 2.57 -12.82
CA VAL A 253 -15.06 2.46 -13.59
C VAL A 253 -15.26 1.04 -14.07
N ASP A 254 -14.23 0.40 -14.63
CA ASP A 254 -14.32 -0.98 -15.11
C ASP A 254 -14.54 -1.97 -13.95
N THR A 255 -14.00 -1.68 -12.77
CA THR A 255 -14.28 -2.43 -11.54
C THR A 255 -15.75 -2.31 -11.14
N LEU A 256 -16.35 -1.13 -11.22
CA LEU A 256 -17.75 -0.87 -10.80
C LEU A 256 -18.78 -1.27 -11.88
N HIS A 257 -18.37 -1.24 -13.14
CA HIS A 257 -19.22 -1.44 -14.30
C HIS A 257 -18.56 -2.36 -15.34
N PRO A 258 -18.38 -3.66 -15.02
CA PRO A 258 -17.70 -4.60 -15.90
C PRO A 258 -18.43 -4.83 -17.23
N ALA A 259 -19.76 -4.66 -17.27
CA ALA A 259 -20.55 -4.74 -18.50
C ALA A 259 -20.18 -3.65 -19.54
N GLY A 260 -19.54 -2.55 -19.12
CA GLY A 260 -19.06 -1.49 -20.02
C GLY A 260 -17.64 -1.70 -20.55
N ILE A 261 -17.01 -2.85 -20.26
CA ILE A 261 -15.66 -3.17 -20.74
C ILE A 261 -15.71 -3.59 -22.20
N ALA A 262 -14.80 -3.03 -23.01
CA ALA A 262 -14.70 -3.37 -24.43
C ALA A 262 -14.36 -4.88 -24.62
N PRO A 263 -14.97 -5.59 -25.58
CA PRO A 263 -14.78 -7.03 -25.77
C PRO A 263 -13.32 -7.47 -25.91
N GLU A 264 -12.47 -6.67 -26.55
CA GLU A 264 -11.05 -6.95 -26.74
C GLU A 264 -10.24 -6.93 -25.42
N ARG A 265 -10.79 -6.36 -24.34
CA ARG A 265 -10.20 -6.36 -23.00
C ARG A 265 -10.67 -7.53 -22.14
N LEU A 266 -11.73 -8.22 -22.54
CA LEU A 266 -12.21 -9.42 -21.86
C LEU A 266 -11.28 -10.60 -22.13
N HIS A 267 -11.20 -11.51 -21.16
CA HIS A 267 -10.49 -12.77 -21.33
C HIS A 267 -11.30 -13.69 -22.26
N PRO A 268 -10.67 -14.34 -23.26
CA PRO A 268 -11.40 -15.15 -24.25
C PRO A 268 -12.16 -16.33 -23.61
N ASP A 269 -11.61 -16.90 -22.54
CA ASP A 269 -12.24 -18.02 -21.82
C ASP A 269 -13.30 -17.57 -20.79
N GLY A 270 -13.50 -16.27 -20.61
CA GLY A 270 -14.46 -15.71 -19.66
C GLY A 270 -14.10 -15.97 -18.19
N ILE A 271 -15.12 -15.95 -17.33
CA ILE A 271 -15.00 -16.20 -15.89
C ILE A 271 -14.99 -17.71 -15.67
N PRO A 272 -13.99 -18.29 -14.99
CA PRO A 272 -13.93 -19.72 -14.76
C PRO A 272 -15.05 -20.19 -13.83
N GLU A 273 -15.64 -21.35 -14.13
CA GLU A 273 -16.72 -21.98 -13.34
C GLU A 273 -16.24 -22.49 -11.97
N THR A 274 -14.93 -22.72 -11.82
CA THR A 274 -14.30 -23.18 -10.58
C THR A 274 -13.13 -22.29 -10.21
N GLY A 275 -12.99 -21.99 -8.92
CA GLY A 275 -11.90 -21.17 -8.44
C GLY A 275 -10.56 -21.91 -8.48
N PRO A 276 -9.43 -21.19 -8.46
CA PRO A 276 -8.11 -21.79 -8.46
C PRO A 276 -7.95 -22.76 -7.26
N THR A 277 -7.50 -23.98 -7.56
CA THR A 277 -7.31 -25.09 -6.60
C THR A 277 -6.09 -24.94 -5.69
N THR A 278 -5.42 -23.78 -5.69
CA THR A 278 -4.08 -23.58 -5.12
C THR A 278 -4.07 -23.04 -3.69
N ALA A 279 -5.22 -22.79 -3.06
CA ALA A 279 -5.24 -22.48 -1.64
C ALA A 279 -4.79 -23.73 -0.84
N LYS A 280 -3.59 -23.69 -0.25
CA LYS A 280 -3.16 -24.62 0.80
C LYS A 280 -4.03 -24.40 2.04
N GLY A 281 -5.25 -24.94 2.00
CA GLY A 281 -6.22 -24.94 3.08
C GLY A 281 -7.20 -26.09 2.86
N LYS A 282 -7.49 -26.86 3.91
CA LYS A 282 -8.48 -27.94 3.84
C LYS A 282 -9.87 -27.32 3.61
N GLY A 283 -10.33 -27.39 2.37
CA GLY A 283 -11.69 -27.04 1.97
C GLY A 283 -11.78 -26.98 0.45
N ARG A 284 -12.36 -28.02 -0.17
CA ARG A 284 -12.78 -27.94 -1.58
C ARG A 284 -13.73 -26.75 -1.70
N SER A 285 -13.38 -25.75 -2.49
CA SER A 285 -14.37 -24.76 -2.92
C SER A 285 -15.37 -25.47 -3.82
N THR A 286 -16.64 -25.44 -3.44
CA THR A 286 -17.78 -25.52 -4.36
C THR A 286 -17.65 -24.41 -5.41
N ALA A 287 -18.31 -24.54 -6.57
CA ALA A 287 -18.30 -23.55 -7.65
C ALA A 287 -18.20 -22.12 -7.11
N SER A 288 -17.15 -21.41 -7.52
CA SER A 288 -16.90 -20.06 -7.05
C SER A 288 -17.95 -19.14 -7.65
N ASP A 289 -18.87 -18.67 -6.81
CA ASP A 289 -19.83 -17.63 -7.20
C ASP A 289 -19.13 -16.26 -7.32
N PHE A 290 -18.21 -16.16 -8.30
CA PHE A 290 -17.43 -14.97 -8.56
C PHE A 290 -18.34 -13.78 -8.91
N ALA A 291 -19.42 -14.04 -9.65
CA ALA A 291 -20.39 -13.02 -10.04
C ALA A 291 -21.09 -12.40 -8.82
N ALA A 292 -21.59 -13.19 -7.87
CA ALA A 292 -22.22 -12.60 -6.69
C ALA A 292 -21.22 -11.95 -5.74
N LYS A 293 -20.01 -12.51 -5.60
CA LYS A 293 -18.92 -11.88 -4.82
C LYS A 293 -18.54 -10.52 -5.39
N ASP A 294 -18.38 -10.46 -6.70
CA ASP A 294 -18.13 -9.22 -7.43
C ASP A 294 -19.27 -8.21 -7.26
N ALA A 295 -20.52 -8.65 -7.43
CA ALA A 295 -21.67 -7.77 -7.26
C ALA A 295 -21.74 -7.12 -5.87
N ARG A 296 -21.49 -7.90 -4.80
CA ARG A 296 -21.44 -7.37 -3.43
C ARG A 296 -20.26 -6.43 -3.21
N ALA A 297 -19.09 -6.78 -3.74
CA ALA A 297 -17.91 -5.93 -3.71
C ALA A 297 -18.13 -4.57 -4.40
N ARG A 298 -18.76 -4.57 -5.58
CA ARG A 298 -19.12 -3.35 -6.33
C ARG A 298 -20.15 -2.51 -5.61
N GLU A 299 -21.16 -3.13 -5.01
CA GLU A 299 -22.17 -2.43 -4.21
C GLU A 299 -21.53 -1.73 -3.00
N MET A 300 -20.64 -2.44 -2.27
CA MET A 300 -19.90 -1.85 -1.15
C MET A 300 -19.02 -0.68 -1.62
N LEU A 301 -18.25 -0.85 -2.69
CA LEU A 301 -17.40 0.20 -3.23
C LEU A 301 -18.21 1.42 -3.71
N THR A 302 -19.37 1.20 -4.33
CA THR A 302 -20.30 2.25 -4.75
C THR A 302 -20.75 3.08 -3.55
N LYS A 303 -21.20 2.43 -2.47
CA LYS A 303 -21.62 3.11 -1.24
C LYS A 303 -20.47 3.88 -0.57
N VAL A 304 -19.26 3.31 -0.56
CA VAL A 304 -18.06 4.02 -0.11
C VAL A 304 -17.84 5.29 -0.93
N LEU A 305 -17.87 5.19 -2.27
CA LEU A 305 -17.66 6.33 -3.15
C LEU A 305 -18.76 7.40 -3.01
N LEU A 306 -20.00 7.01 -2.75
CA LEU A 306 -21.09 7.95 -2.43
C LEU A 306 -20.78 8.73 -1.14
N ILE A 307 -20.28 8.07 -0.09
CA ILE A 307 -19.83 8.76 1.14
C ILE A 307 -18.68 9.73 0.80
N LEU A 308 -17.65 9.26 0.10
CA LEU A 308 -16.47 10.08 -0.22
C LEU A 308 -16.83 11.28 -1.10
N ARG A 309 -17.70 11.10 -2.10
CA ARG A 309 -18.15 12.18 -2.98
C ARG A 309 -18.85 13.31 -2.23
N ASN A 310 -19.54 12.98 -1.13
CA ASN A 310 -20.28 13.95 -0.35
C ASN A 310 -19.49 14.51 0.85
N GLY A 311 -18.53 13.77 1.40
CA GLY A 311 -17.87 14.12 2.67
C GLY A 311 -16.34 14.19 2.65
N LEU A 312 -15.65 13.79 1.58
CA LEU A 312 -14.18 13.70 1.58
C LEU A 312 -13.54 15.08 1.74
N LYS A 313 -12.64 15.18 2.72
CA LYS A 313 -11.74 16.31 2.91
C LYS A 313 -10.29 15.84 2.96
N LEU A 314 -9.39 16.67 2.45
CA LEU A 314 -7.95 16.45 2.53
C LEU A 314 -7.33 17.43 3.51
N TYR A 315 -6.32 16.98 4.24
CA TYR A 315 -5.55 17.88 5.09
C TYR A 315 -4.70 18.83 4.23
N ASP A 316 -4.95 20.14 4.36
CA ASP A 316 -4.09 21.18 3.80
C ASP A 316 -3.08 21.61 4.87
N PRO A 317 -1.77 21.32 4.70
CA PRO A 317 -0.75 21.73 5.66
C PRO A 317 -0.55 23.24 5.72
N LYS A 318 -0.93 24.01 4.68
CA LYS A 318 -0.80 25.48 4.69
C LYS A 318 -1.90 26.12 5.52
N ALA A 319 -3.13 25.63 5.38
CA ALA A 319 -4.28 26.09 6.16
C ALA A 319 -4.42 25.36 7.52
N GLU A 320 -3.57 24.36 7.76
CA GLU A 320 -3.59 23.45 8.92
C GLU A 320 -4.97 22.80 9.20
N THR A 321 -5.78 22.62 8.15
CA THR A 321 -7.18 22.18 8.27
C THR A 321 -7.57 21.22 7.17
N HIS A 322 -8.70 20.53 7.36
CA HIS A 322 -9.28 19.65 6.35
C HIS A 322 -10.19 20.44 5.41
N VAL A 323 -9.84 20.48 4.14
CA VAL A 323 -10.58 21.19 3.08
C VAL A 323 -11.20 20.22 2.09
N ALA A 324 -12.35 20.58 1.54
CA ALA A 324 -12.93 19.83 0.44
C ALA A 324 -12.00 19.89 -0.79
N ASP A 325 -11.63 18.72 -1.33
CA ASP A 325 -10.93 18.65 -2.61
C ASP A 325 -11.93 18.42 -3.74
N CYS A 326 -12.05 19.39 -4.65
CA CYS A 326 -12.89 19.31 -5.84
C CYS A 326 -12.08 19.13 -7.13
N ASP A 327 -10.75 19.10 -7.03
CA ASP A 327 -9.89 19.09 -8.22
C ASP A 327 -9.43 17.67 -8.56
N LYS A 328 -9.26 16.81 -7.55
CA LYS A 328 -8.85 15.41 -7.74
C LYS A 328 -10.05 14.48 -7.76
N ASP A 329 -9.86 13.37 -8.46
CA ASP A 329 -10.83 12.28 -8.49
C ASP A 329 -11.02 11.70 -7.09
N VAL A 330 -12.28 11.44 -6.71
CA VAL A 330 -12.63 10.87 -5.41
C VAL A 330 -11.91 9.52 -5.18
N ILE A 331 -11.80 8.68 -6.22
CA ILE A 331 -11.14 7.37 -6.11
C ILE A 331 -9.65 7.47 -5.73
N ARG A 332 -8.97 8.60 -6.00
CA ARG A 332 -7.57 8.80 -5.63
C ARG A 332 -7.35 8.75 -4.12
N ALA A 333 -8.40 8.94 -3.33
CA ALA A 333 -8.34 8.79 -1.88
C ALA A 333 -8.10 7.34 -1.42
N LEU A 334 -8.58 6.36 -2.19
CA LEU A 334 -8.44 4.93 -1.90
C LEU A 334 -7.30 4.27 -2.67
N ALA A 335 -6.87 4.87 -3.78
CA ALA A 335 -5.77 4.35 -4.60
C ALA A 335 -4.43 4.32 -3.85
N HIS A 336 -3.53 3.46 -4.30
CA HIS A 336 -2.13 3.40 -3.84
C HIS A 336 -1.95 3.00 -2.38
N GLY A 337 -2.90 2.26 -1.80
CA GLY A 337 -2.92 2.01 -0.36
C GLY A 337 -3.22 3.27 0.46
N GLY A 338 -3.84 4.27 -0.17
CA GLY A 338 -4.51 5.37 0.50
C GLY A 338 -5.64 4.82 1.36
N ARG A 339 -5.85 5.46 2.52
CA ARG A 339 -6.90 5.08 3.45
C ARG A 339 -7.65 6.34 3.85
N VAL A 340 -8.97 6.25 3.85
CA VAL A 340 -9.85 7.32 4.33
C VAL A 340 -10.32 6.94 5.72
N ASN A 341 -10.20 7.88 6.66
CA ASN A 341 -10.79 7.73 7.97
C ASN A 341 -12.16 8.40 7.97
N ILE A 342 -13.21 7.63 8.22
CA ILE A 342 -14.57 8.11 8.39
C ILE A 342 -14.83 8.18 9.90
N ARG A 343 -15.08 9.38 10.43
CA ARG A 343 -15.43 9.57 11.84
C ARG A 343 -16.93 9.41 12.01
N ILE A 344 -17.31 8.56 12.97
CA ILE A 344 -18.70 8.23 13.29
C ILE A 344 -19.04 8.93 14.61
N PRO A 345 -20.09 9.78 14.69
CA PRO A 345 -20.42 10.47 15.93
C PRO A 345 -20.73 9.49 17.07
N ALA A 346 -20.43 9.89 18.30
CA ALA A 346 -20.83 9.18 19.51
C ALA A 346 -22.36 8.93 19.54
N LEU A 347 -22.74 7.84 20.19
CA LEU A 347 -24.14 7.46 20.35
C LEU A 347 -24.84 8.40 21.34
N LYS A 348 -26.09 8.78 21.07
CA LYS A 348 -26.93 9.58 21.97
C LYS A 348 -27.45 8.74 23.14
N SER A 349 -27.68 7.44 22.93
CA SER A 349 -28.05 6.48 23.97
C SER A 349 -27.35 5.13 23.75
N ALA A 350 -27.40 4.25 24.75
CA ALA A 350 -26.80 2.90 24.65
C ALA A 350 -27.55 1.98 23.68
N ASP A 351 -28.78 2.34 23.33
CA ASP A 351 -29.75 1.59 22.53
C ASP A 351 -29.70 2.01 21.06
N GLU A 352 -28.99 3.10 20.75
CA GLU A 352 -28.75 3.55 19.40
C GLU A 352 -27.84 2.56 18.63
N PRO A 353 -28.11 2.29 17.35
CA PRO A 353 -27.36 1.27 16.62
C PRO A 353 -25.91 1.69 16.34
N ALA A 354 -24.98 0.85 16.81
CA ALA A 354 -23.55 1.11 16.76
C ALA A 354 -22.87 0.61 15.47
N TYR A 355 -23.59 -0.15 14.64
CA TYR A 355 -23.12 -0.73 13.39
C TYR A 355 -23.89 -0.20 12.17
N SER A 356 -24.60 0.93 12.27
CA SER A 356 -25.33 1.50 11.12
C SER A 356 -24.45 1.77 9.89
N LEU A 357 -23.19 2.21 10.06
CA LEU A 357 -22.30 2.44 8.92
C LEU A 357 -21.83 1.10 8.30
N PRO A 358 -21.34 0.11 9.08
CA PRO A 358 -21.11 -1.23 8.58
C PRO A 358 -22.32 -1.87 7.87
N GLU A 359 -23.52 -1.74 8.45
CA GLU A 359 -24.76 -2.27 7.87
C GLU A 359 -25.09 -1.57 6.55
N PHE A 360 -25.03 -0.24 6.51
CA PHE A 360 -25.21 0.54 5.29
C PHE A 360 -24.29 0.02 4.17
N LEU A 361 -23.02 -0.24 4.48
CA LEU A 361 -22.05 -0.77 3.51
C LEU A 361 -22.27 -2.24 3.13
N GLY A 362 -23.20 -2.94 3.77
CA GLY A 362 -23.44 -4.38 3.58
C GLY A 362 -22.37 -5.26 4.24
N VAL A 363 -21.69 -4.75 5.27
CA VAL A 363 -20.63 -5.46 6.00
C VAL A 363 -21.24 -6.34 7.10
N THR A 364 -22.25 -5.82 7.79
CA THR A 364 -23.00 -6.54 8.82
C THR A 364 -24.43 -6.83 8.33
N GLN A 365 -25.06 -7.86 8.91
CA GLN A 365 -26.45 -8.25 8.59
C GLN A 365 -27.49 -7.31 9.22
N ASP A 366 -27.09 -6.61 10.28
CA ASP A 366 -27.92 -5.66 11.02
C ASP A 366 -27.05 -4.52 11.58
N ASP A 367 -27.70 -3.48 12.09
CA ASP A 367 -27.07 -2.25 12.58
C ASP A 367 -26.73 -2.27 14.08
N ARG A 368 -27.02 -3.37 14.79
CA ARG A 368 -26.81 -3.52 16.23
C ARG A 368 -25.66 -4.45 16.57
N THR A 369 -25.37 -5.44 15.74
CA THR A 369 -24.36 -6.48 16.00
C THR A 369 -23.24 -6.48 14.96
N ASN A 370 -22.12 -7.11 15.27
CA ASN A 370 -21.03 -7.34 14.32
C ASN A 370 -21.22 -8.63 13.50
N THR A 371 -22.45 -9.14 13.39
CA THR A 371 -22.72 -10.33 12.59
C THR A 371 -22.50 -10.00 11.12
N ARG A 372 -21.46 -10.57 10.51
CA ARG A 372 -21.05 -10.26 9.13
C ARG A 372 -22.05 -10.76 8.09
N ALA A 373 -22.18 -9.99 7.02
CA ALA A 373 -22.92 -10.39 5.83
C ALA A 373 -22.04 -11.23 4.89
N GLY A 374 -22.62 -12.27 4.30
CA GLY A 374 -22.09 -12.98 3.13
C GLY A 374 -20.62 -13.37 3.19
N ASP A 375 -19.85 -12.80 2.27
CA ASP A 375 -18.45 -13.10 1.93
C ASP A 375 -17.42 -12.15 2.56
N VAL A 376 -17.84 -11.33 3.53
CA VAL A 376 -16.94 -10.46 4.29
C VAL A 376 -15.98 -11.28 5.14
N ILE A 377 -14.69 -11.07 4.92
CA ILE A 377 -13.60 -11.87 5.49
C ILE A 377 -13.12 -11.23 6.81
N ASP A 378 -12.92 -12.05 7.84
CA ASP A 378 -12.21 -11.62 9.05
C ASP A 378 -10.72 -11.56 8.80
N ARG A 379 -10.08 -10.50 9.30
CA ARG A 379 -8.64 -10.35 9.21
C ARG A 379 -7.98 -10.58 10.56
N GLY A 380 -6.91 -11.38 10.55
CA GLY A 380 -6.07 -11.57 11.73
C GLY A 380 -5.24 -10.33 12.11
N PHE A 381 -5.01 -9.40 11.17
CA PHE A 381 -4.19 -8.21 11.40
C PHE A 381 -4.52 -7.05 10.44
N ALA A 382 -4.21 -5.84 10.92
CA ALA A 382 -4.17 -4.60 10.15
C ALA A 382 -2.95 -3.79 10.57
N THR A 383 -2.23 -3.22 9.60
CA THR A 383 -0.99 -2.47 9.85
C THR A 383 -1.24 -1.03 10.35
N HIS A 384 -2.50 -0.60 10.36
CA HIS A 384 -2.97 0.72 10.78
C HIS A 384 -4.18 0.57 11.70
N ARG A 385 -4.43 1.61 12.51
CA ARG A 385 -5.60 1.74 13.37
C ARG A 385 -5.90 3.21 13.64
N THR A 386 -7.11 3.49 14.12
CA THR A 386 -7.48 4.83 14.56
C THR A 386 -7.43 4.92 16.08
N SER A 387 -6.85 6.00 16.60
CA SER A 387 -6.85 6.35 18.01
C SER A 387 -7.85 7.49 18.22
N ILE A 388 -8.86 7.23 19.04
CA ILE A 388 -9.92 8.19 19.35
C ILE A 388 -9.96 8.37 20.87
N THR A 389 -9.95 9.60 21.38
CA THR A 389 -10.15 9.87 22.82
C THR A 389 -11.62 10.16 23.12
N ALA A 390 -12.01 10.09 24.38
CA ALA A 390 -13.36 10.47 24.79
C ALA A 390 -13.66 11.93 24.45
N ASN A 391 -14.95 12.20 24.19
CA ASN A 391 -15.47 13.55 23.96
C ASN A 391 -15.48 14.32 25.29
N LYS A 392 -15.32 15.64 25.25
CA LYS A 392 -15.30 16.50 26.45
C LYS A 392 -16.18 17.71 26.22
N GLU A 393 -17.15 17.94 27.11
CA GLU A 393 -17.96 19.18 27.12
C GLU A 393 -18.60 19.53 25.76
N GLY A 394 -19.07 18.53 25.02
CA GLY A 394 -19.66 18.72 23.68
C GLY A 394 -18.65 18.76 22.53
N GLU A 395 -17.36 18.82 22.83
CA GLU A 395 -16.29 18.80 21.83
C GLU A 395 -15.85 17.37 21.49
N PRO A 396 -15.71 17.05 20.18
CA PRO A 396 -15.22 15.74 19.75
C PRO A 396 -13.78 15.46 20.23
N GLY A 397 -13.52 14.22 20.66
CA GLY A 397 -12.19 13.81 21.11
C GLY A 397 -11.09 13.88 20.03
N ALA A 398 -9.82 13.75 20.42
CA ALA A 398 -8.71 13.70 19.49
C ALA A 398 -8.79 12.44 18.60
N PHE A 399 -8.75 12.65 17.29
CA PHE A 399 -8.87 11.62 16.25
C PHE A 399 -7.56 11.51 15.47
N LYS A 400 -6.84 10.39 15.58
CA LYS A 400 -5.52 10.22 14.94
C LYS A 400 -5.32 8.82 14.39
N GLU A 401 -4.94 8.72 13.13
CA GLU A 401 -4.41 7.48 12.57
C GLU A 401 -3.04 7.13 13.16
N LYS A 402 -2.86 5.84 13.50
CA LYS A 402 -1.60 5.25 13.92
C LYS A 402 -1.26 4.08 13.00
N GLY A 403 0.00 3.95 12.61
CA GLY A 403 0.47 2.88 11.73
C GLY A 403 1.77 2.23 12.19
N GLY A 404 2.16 1.17 11.49
CA GLY A 404 3.42 0.45 11.66
C GLY A 404 3.32 -0.84 12.49
N PRO A 405 4.43 -1.57 12.67
CA PRO A 405 4.45 -2.89 13.33
C PRO A 405 3.88 -2.88 14.75
N LEU A 406 4.12 -1.80 15.49
CA LEU A 406 3.54 -1.60 16.82
C LEU A 406 2.01 -1.51 16.79
N ALA A 407 1.41 -0.95 15.75
CA ALA A 407 -0.05 -0.89 15.59
C ALA A 407 -0.64 -2.28 15.33
N SER A 408 0.01 -3.08 14.47
CA SER A 408 -0.39 -4.47 14.19
C SER A 408 -0.36 -5.34 15.46
N VAL A 409 0.69 -5.22 16.28
CA VAL A 409 0.79 -5.93 17.56
C VAL A 409 -0.26 -5.42 18.54
N THR A 410 -0.47 -4.10 18.64
CA THR A 410 -1.47 -3.53 19.54
C THR A 410 -2.90 -3.98 19.18
N ASN A 411 -3.22 -4.08 17.88
CA ASN A 411 -4.52 -4.60 17.42
C ASN A 411 -4.72 -6.06 17.86
N MET A 412 -3.67 -6.87 17.83
CA MET A 412 -3.72 -8.29 18.24
C MET A 412 -3.92 -8.45 19.75
N VAL A 413 -3.44 -7.51 20.58
CA VAL A 413 -3.50 -7.59 22.05
C VAL A 413 -4.59 -6.72 22.70
N SER A 414 -5.34 -5.93 21.92
CA SER A 414 -6.44 -5.12 22.46
C SER A 414 -7.63 -6.01 22.86
N VAL A 415 -8.23 -5.74 24.02
CA VAL A 415 -9.35 -6.53 24.59
C VAL A 415 -10.60 -5.68 24.78
N GLY A 416 -11.79 -6.30 24.71
CA GLY A 416 -13.07 -5.64 24.97
C GLY A 416 -13.44 -4.57 23.94
N ALA A 417 -14.10 -3.50 24.38
CA ALA A 417 -14.66 -2.44 23.53
C ALA A 417 -13.61 -1.60 22.77
N ASP A 418 -12.33 -1.73 23.09
CA ASP A 418 -11.22 -1.04 22.41
C ASP A 418 -10.62 -1.87 21.27
N ARG A 419 -11.03 -3.14 21.11
CA ARG A 419 -10.60 -3.97 19.98
C ARG A 419 -11.37 -3.56 18.71
N PRO A 420 -10.68 -3.18 17.62
CA PRO A 420 -11.35 -2.94 16.35
C PRO A 420 -11.86 -4.25 15.73
N ASP A 421 -12.97 -4.16 15.01
CA ASP A 421 -13.33 -5.19 14.04
C ASP A 421 -12.49 -4.99 12.77
N LEU A 422 -11.86 -6.08 12.31
CA LEU A 422 -10.98 -6.07 11.14
C LEU A 422 -11.60 -6.92 10.05
N TRP A 423 -12.11 -6.27 9.02
CA TRP A 423 -12.82 -6.93 7.92
C TRP A 423 -12.15 -6.66 6.58
N GLY A 424 -12.53 -7.45 5.59
CA GLY A 424 -12.15 -7.23 4.22
C GLY A 424 -13.11 -7.81 3.20
N GLN A 425 -13.09 -7.25 2.00
CA GLN A 425 -13.87 -7.69 0.86
C GLN A 425 -12.96 -7.74 -0.38
N ASN A 426 -12.90 -8.89 -1.05
CA ASN A 426 -12.11 -9.00 -2.27
C ASN A 426 -12.77 -8.26 -3.42
N LEU A 427 -11.97 -7.59 -4.24
CA LEU A 427 -12.40 -6.82 -5.40
C LEU A 427 -11.85 -7.47 -6.67
N SER A 428 -12.55 -7.29 -7.78
CA SER A 428 -12.09 -7.57 -9.14
C SER A 428 -11.47 -6.30 -9.74
N GLY A 429 -10.37 -5.81 -9.18
CA GLY A 429 -9.74 -4.56 -9.61
C GLY A 429 -9.34 -4.60 -11.08
N GLY A 430 -9.98 -3.76 -11.90
CA GLY A 430 -9.90 -3.79 -13.38
C GLY A 430 -11.13 -4.35 -14.08
N GLY A 431 -12.08 -4.91 -13.31
CA GLY A 431 -13.35 -5.44 -13.77
C GLY A 431 -13.36 -6.95 -13.93
N LEU A 432 -14.39 -7.59 -13.39
CA LEU A 432 -14.60 -9.04 -13.46
C LEU A 432 -14.52 -9.57 -14.89
N GLY A 433 -13.71 -10.61 -15.12
CA GLY A 433 -13.61 -11.27 -16.42
C GLY A 433 -12.71 -10.56 -17.45
N SER A 434 -12.17 -9.39 -17.10
CA SER A 434 -11.15 -8.72 -17.92
C SER A 434 -9.80 -9.42 -17.85
N LYS A 435 -8.90 -9.09 -18.79
CA LYS A 435 -7.49 -9.50 -18.77
C LYS A 435 -6.67 -8.53 -17.94
N ASP A 436 -5.86 -9.04 -17.03
CA ASP A 436 -4.78 -8.27 -16.42
C ASP A 436 -3.58 -8.11 -17.38
N TRP A 437 -2.52 -7.45 -16.93
CA TRP A 437 -1.30 -7.21 -17.74
C TRP A 437 -0.53 -8.49 -18.09
N ASN A 438 -0.75 -9.60 -17.39
CA ASN A 438 -0.20 -10.92 -17.74
C ASN A 438 -1.11 -11.69 -18.71
N GLY A 439 -2.31 -11.17 -18.96
CA GLY A 439 -3.34 -11.83 -19.74
C GLY A 439 -4.22 -12.78 -18.92
N ASP A 440 -4.11 -12.79 -17.60
CA ASP A 440 -4.91 -13.66 -16.73
C ASP A 440 -6.28 -13.02 -16.43
N VAL A 441 -7.26 -13.85 -16.06
CA VAL A 441 -8.62 -13.37 -15.71
C VAL A 441 -8.60 -12.61 -14.38
N VAL A 442 -9.19 -11.42 -14.35
CA VAL A 442 -9.43 -10.63 -13.14
C VAL A 442 -10.63 -11.18 -12.35
N LEU A 443 -10.40 -11.53 -11.08
CA LEU A 443 -11.39 -12.17 -10.19
C LEU A 443 -11.42 -11.55 -8.78
N PRO A 444 -12.55 -11.62 -8.05
CA PRO A 444 -12.66 -11.20 -6.66
C PRO A 444 -12.13 -12.29 -5.70
N ASP A 445 -10.91 -12.76 -5.93
CA ASP A 445 -10.25 -13.82 -5.14
C ASP A 445 -9.17 -13.27 -4.18
N GLY A 446 -8.94 -11.96 -4.23
CA GLY A 446 -7.96 -11.25 -3.41
C GLY A 446 -6.60 -11.06 -4.08
N THR A 447 -6.40 -11.57 -5.29
CA THR A 447 -5.18 -11.37 -6.08
C THR A 447 -5.24 -10.07 -6.91
N HIS A 448 -6.43 -9.66 -7.32
CA HIS A 448 -6.70 -8.40 -8.04
C HIS A 448 -7.37 -7.35 -7.16
N GLY A 449 -6.95 -7.25 -5.90
CA GLY A 449 -7.39 -6.19 -5.00
C GLY A 449 -8.28 -6.63 -3.85
N HIS A 450 -8.22 -5.84 -2.78
CA HIS A 450 -8.89 -6.14 -1.54
C HIS A 450 -9.22 -4.84 -0.80
N MET A 451 -10.47 -4.64 -0.43
CA MET A 451 -10.89 -3.53 0.40
C MET A 451 -10.67 -3.87 1.87
N LEU A 452 -9.85 -3.09 2.56
CA LEU A 452 -9.64 -3.16 4.01
C LEU A 452 -10.69 -2.30 4.71
N LEU A 453 -11.30 -2.85 5.77
CA LEU A 453 -12.17 -2.13 6.69
C LEU A 453 -11.69 -2.31 8.14
N VAL A 454 -11.41 -1.21 8.83
CA VAL A 454 -11.08 -1.21 10.27
C VAL A 454 -12.13 -0.39 11.01
N HIS A 455 -13.00 -1.08 11.74
CA HIS A 455 -14.11 -0.46 12.45
C HIS A 455 -13.80 -0.36 13.94
N HIS A 456 -13.91 0.85 14.48
CA HIS A 456 -13.98 1.13 15.90
C HIS A 456 -15.40 1.59 16.23
N ARG A 457 -16.09 0.79 17.04
CA ARG A 457 -17.48 1.05 17.40
C ARG A 457 -17.65 2.38 18.16
N PRO A 458 -18.60 3.25 17.79
CA PRO A 458 -18.96 4.41 18.59
C PRO A 458 -19.58 3.99 19.93
N THR A 459 -19.48 4.83 20.94
CA THR A 459 -20.11 4.65 22.25
C THR A 459 -20.79 5.94 22.69
N THR A 460 -21.52 5.92 23.80
CA THR A 460 -22.13 7.14 24.36
C THR A 460 -21.13 8.19 24.85
N ARG A 461 -19.83 7.85 24.94
CA ARG A 461 -18.77 8.74 25.46
C ARG A 461 -17.70 9.09 24.44
N LYS A 462 -17.68 8.40 23.31
CA LYS A 462 -16.55 8.39 22.38
C LYS A 462 -17.04 8.07 20.98
N ASP A 463 -16.61 8.88 20.03
CA ASP A 463 -16.85 8.67 18.62
C ASP A 463 -16.28 7.32 18.13
N GLY A 464 -16.89 6.80 17.07
CA GLY A 464 -16.40 5.64 16.35
C GLY A 464 -15.56 6.04 15.14
N SER A 465 -15.05 5.04 14.43
CA SER A 465 -14.44 5.24 13.12
C SER A 465 -14.60 4.05 12.22
N LEU A 466 -14.61 4.30 10.93
CA LEU A 466 -14.35 3.30 9.91
C LEU A 466 -13.21 3.78 9.03
N GLN A 467 -12.08 3.05 9.06
CA GLN A 467 -11.00 3.28 8.10
C GLN A 467 -11.20 2.34 6.91
N ILE A 468 -11.17 2.90 5.70
CA ILE A 468 -11.37 2.16 4.43
C ILE A 468 -10.18 2.41 3.52
N GLY A 469 -9.68 1.37 2.85
CA GLY A 469 -8.67 1.52 1.80
C GLY A 469 -8.70 0.36 0.81
N ILE A 470 -8.20 0.59 -0.40
CA ILE A 470 -8.00 -0.47 -1.40
C ILE A 470 -6.55 -0.91 -1.34
N GLU A 471 -6.34 -2.15 -0.90
CA GLU A 471 -5.06 -2.83 -0.89
C GLU A 471 -4.88 -3.63 -2.18
N THR A 472 -3.62 -3.81 -2.59
CA THR A 472 -3.30 -4.56 -3.81
C THR A 472 -3.66 -6.04 -3.70
N LEU A 473 -3.56 -6.61 -2.49
CA LEU A 473 -3.77 -8.04 -2.24
C LEU A 473 -4.50 -8.25 -0.92
N ALA A 474 -5.30 -9.31 -0.87
CA ALA A 474 -5.80 -9.84 0.38
C ALA A 474 -4.65 -10.50 1.18
N PRO A 475 -4.78 -10.61 2.51
CA PRO A 475 -3.85 -11.39 3.32
C PRO A 475 -3.67 -12.82 2.76
N HIS A 476 -2.42 -13.25 2.60
CA HIS A 476 -2.02 -14.56 2.04
C HIS A 476 -2.38 -14.81 0.57
N ALA A 477 -2.90 -13.82 -0.16
CA ALA A 477 -3.09 -13.93 -1.59
C ALA A 477 -1.75 -13.89 -2.34
N VAL A 478 -1.68 -14.64 -3.44
CA VAL A 478 -0.53 -14.66 -4.34
C VAL A 478 -0.67 -13.52 -5.33
N SER A 479 0.33 -12.66 -5.41
CA SER A 479 0.31 -11.54 -6.34
C SER A 479 0.59 -11.99 -7.78
N PRO A 480 -0.06 -11.39 -8.78
CA PRO A 480 0.29 -11.54 -10.20
C PRO A 480 1.71 -11.07 -10.55
N VAL A 481 2.44 -10.45 -9.59
CA VAL A 481 3.80 -9.93 -9.76
C VAL A 481 4.84 -10.61 -8.86
N GLY A 482 4.53 -11.78 -8.30
CA GLY A 482 5.52 -12.61 -7.57
C GLY A 482 5.75 -12.20 -6.13
N TYR A 483 4.72 -11.69 -5.45
CA TYR A 483 4.75 -11.28 -4.04
C TYR A 483 3.68 -12.03 -3.24
N GLU A 484 3.98 -12.41 -2.00
CA GLU A 484 3.02 -12.99 -1.06
C GLU A 484 2.78 -12.00 0.10
N HIS A 485 1.52 -11.66 0.36
CA HIS A 485 1.18 -10.73 1.43
C HIS A 485 1.05 -11.44 2.78
N ASP A 486 2.14 -11.54 3.54
CA ASP A 486 2.15 -12.08 4.90
C ASP A 486 2.04 -11.01 6.00
N PHE A 487 2.02 -11.42 7.28
CA PHE A 487 1.95 -10.49 8.42
C PHE A 487 3.19 -9.60 8.60
N ARG A 488 4.30 -9.89 7.91
CA ARG A 488 5.54 -9.09 7.94
C ARG A 488 5.50 -7.97 6.90
N SER A 489 4.53 -8.04 5.97
CA SER A 489 4.21 -6.99 5.02
C SER A 489 3.84 -5.70 5.77
N THR A 490 4.66 -4.66 5.61
CA THR A 490 4.39 -3.30 6.06
C THR A 490 4.10 -2.42 4.86
N GLU A 491 3.58 -1.20 5.05
CA GLU A 491 3.47 -0.24 3.95
C GLU A 491 4.80 -0.07 3.18
N ALA A 492 5.93 -0.17 3.89
CA ALA A 492 7.29 -0.05 3.33
C ALA A 492 7.83 -1.32 2.65
N THR A 493 7.26 -2.50 2.92
CA THR A 493 7.73 -3.79 2.35
C THR A 493 6.71 -4.51 1.47
N ALA A 494 5.45 -4.10 1.53
CA ALA A 494 4.39 -4.60 0.66
C ALA A 494 4.50 -4.02 -0.75
N ASN A 495 3.91 -4.73 -1.73
CA ASN A 495 3.86 -4.33 -3.14
C ASN A 495 3.74 -2.80 -3.29
N PRO A 496 4.74 -2.12 -3.90
CA PRO A 496 4.73 -0.67 -4.04
C PRO A 496 3.67 -0.19 -5.02
N GLU A 497 3.22 -1.08 -5.92
CA GLU A 497 2.19 -0.83 -6.92
C GLU A 497 0.80 -1.21 -6.40
N SER A 498 -0.18 -0.42 -6.79
CA SER A 498 -1.60 -0.64 -6.53
C SER A 498 -2.28 -1.29 -7.70
N VAL A 499 -3.32 -2.06 -7.40
CA VAL A 499 -4.23 -2.59 -8.42
C VAL A 499 -4.86 -1.51 -9.31
N LEU A 500 -4.90 -0.25 -8.84
CA LEU A 500 -5.32 0.91 -9.64
C LEU A 500 -4.16 1.56 -10.42
N HIS A 501 -3.13 0.80 -10.81
CA HIS A 501 -2.02 1.20 -11.69
C HIS A 501 -1.23 2.47 -11.28
N GLY A 502 -0.91 2.60 -9.99
CA GLY A 502 0.07 3.59 -9.56
C GLY A 502 0.72 3.22 -8.24
N HIS A 503 1.63 4.06 -7.77
CA HIS A 503 2.55 3.69 -6.69
C HIS A 503 2.15 4.32 -5.36
N LYS A 504 2.53 3.69 -4.24
CA LYS A 504 2.30 4.26 -2.88
C LYS A 504 2.82 5.69 -2.71
N GLY A 505 3.81 6.10 -3.49
CA GLY A 505 4.29 7.49 -3.53
C GLY A 505 3.32 8.48 -4.17
N ASP A 506 2.38 8.02 -5.02
CA ASP A 506 1.36 8.83 -5.70
C ASP A 506 0.12 9.12 -4.83
N LYS A 507 0.14 8.71 -3.56
CA LYS A 507 -0.94 8.95 -2.60
C LYS A 507 -1.27 10.43 -2.48
N ILE A 508 -2.57 10.77 -2.52
CA ILE A 508 -3.02 12.15 -2.24
C ILE A 508 -2.78 12.53 -0.76
N GLY A 509 -2.52 13.81 -0.49
CA GLY A 509 -2.08 14.25 0.84
C GLY A 509 -0.58 14.03 1.07
N SER A 510 -0.07 14.44 2.22
CA SER A 510 1.37 14.47 2.50
C SER A 510 1.99 13.10 2.84
N GLY A 511 1.17 12.05 2.90
CA GLY A 511 1.56 10.70 3.30
C GLY A 511 1.81 10.55 4.81
N GLY A 512 1.46 11.56 5.61
CA GLY A 512 1.44 11.49 7.06
C GLY A 512 0.29 10.63 7.61
N LEU A 513 0.36 10.28 8.89
CA LEU A 513 -0.72 9.55 9.59
C LEU A 513 -1.40 10.43 10.64
N GLY A 514 -0.62 11.22 11.39
CA GLY A 514 -1.12 11.93 12.58
C GLY A 514 -2.15 13.03 12.34
N LYS A 515 -2.45 13.37 11.09
CA LYS A 515 -3.40 14.41 10.69
C LYS A 515 -4.64 13.87 9.96
N ASN A 516 -4.74 12.55 9.76
CA ASN A 516 -5.80 11.93 8.94
C ASN A 516 -5.86 12.60 7.57
N GLU A 517 -4.87 12.37 6.72
CA GLU A 517 -4.70 13.06 5.42
C GLU A 517 -5.95 13.06 4.54
N ARG A 518 -6.83 12.07 4.74
CA ARG A 518 -8.13 11.92 4.09
C ARG A 518 -9.16 11.62 5.17
N LEU A 519 -10.14 12.49 5.31
CA LEU A 519 -11.12 12.46 6.39
C LEU A 519 -12.53 12.63 5.83
N VAL A 520 -13.48 11.93 6.43
CA VAL A 520 -14.92 12.19 6.30
C VAL A 520 -15.50 12.34 7.69
N GLU A 521 -16.33 13.36 7.88
CA GLU A 521 -16.99 13.67 9.15
C GLU A 521 -18.50 13.45 9.01
N LEU A 522 -19.01 12.30 9.48
CA LEU A 522 -20.44 11.98 9.33
C LEU A 522 -21.33 12.95 10.11
N ALA A 523 -20.86 13.47 11.24
CA ALA A 523 -21.60 14.48 12.01
C ALA A 523 -21.90 15.74 11.18
N GLU A 524 -20.95 16.19 10.36
CA GLU A 524 -21.14 17.35 9.49
C GLU A 524 -22.14 17.04 8.36
N MET A 525 -22.07 15.83 7.79
CA MET A 525 -23.01 15.40 6.75
C MET A 525 -24.45 15.37 7.28
N GLY A 526 -24.64 14.87 8.51
CA GLY A 526 -25.94 14.90 9.19
C GLY A 526 -26.40 16.33 9.48
N ALA A 527 -25.52 17.19 10.01
CA ALA A 527 -25.85 18.57 10.34
C ALA A 527 -26.21 19.43 9.12
N ALA A 528 -25.61 19.16 7.96
CA ALA A 528 -25.94 19.81 6.70
C ALA A 528 -27.26 19.32 6.08
N HIS A 529 -27.80 18.19 6.56
CA HIS A 529 -29.05 17.60 6.09
C HIS A 529 -30.25 18.07 6.92
N SER A 530 -31.42 18.16 6.30
CA SER A 530 -32.66 18.64 6.95
C SER A 530 -33.11 17.78 8.14
N SER A 531 -32.77 16.49 8.15
CA SER A 531 -33.07 15.58 9.26
C SER A 531 -32.14 15.73 10.46
N GLY A 532 -30.96 16.35 10.29
CA GLY A 532 -29.90 16.34 11.31
C GLY A 532 -29.27 14.95 11.55
N ASP A 533 -29.63 13.93 10.76
CA ASP A 533 -29.15 12.55 10.90
C ASP A 533 -28.39 12.10 9.65
N TRP A 534 -27.13 11.74 9.85
CA TRP A 534 -26.25 11.27 8.79
C TRP A 534 -26.73 9.94 8.20
N ARG A 535 -27.43 9.10 8.96
CA ARG A 535 -27.98 7.83 8.47
C ARG A 535 -29.01 8.08 7.38
N THR A 536 -29.96 8.98 7.64
CA THR A 536 -30.96 9.42 6.66
C THR A 536 -30.29 9.99 5.41
N PHE A 537 -29.27 10.83 5.58
CA PHE A 537 -28.51 11.37 4.45
C PHE A 537 -27.89 10.24 3.58
N LEU A 538 -27.26 9.24 4.19
CA LEU A 538 -26.67 8.12 3.46
C LEU A 538 -27.71 7.27 2.71
N ASP A 539 -28.86 7.01 3.33
CA ASP A 539 -29.96 6.29 2.70
C ASP A 539 -30.53 7.05 1.50
N GLU A 540 -30.67 8.38 1.62
CA GLU A 540 -31.19 9.22 0.55
C GLU A 540 -30.23 9.30 -0.64
N ILE A 541 -28.93 9.52 -0.42
CA ILE A 541 -27.97 9.55 -1.54
C ILE A 541 -27.89 8.20 -2.25
N LYS A 542 -28.07 7.08 -1.52
CA LYS A 542 -28.12 5.75 -2.14
C LYS A 542 -29.40 5.55 -2.95
N LYS A 543 -30.57 5.92 -2.41
CA LYS A 543 -31.84 5.87 -3.14
C LYS A 543 -31.81 6.72 -4.40
N GLN A 544 -31.25 7.92 -4.33
CA GLN A 544 -31.07 8.80 -5.49
C GLN A 544 -30.16 8.16 -6.54
N TRP A 545 -29.03 7.60 -6.11
CA TRP A 545 -28.13 6.87 -7.00
C TRP A 545 -28.84 5.70 -7.68
N ASP A 546 -29.57 4.88 -6.93
CA ASP A 546 -30.28 3.72 -7.47
C ASP A 546 -31.38 4.11 -8.46
N ALA A 547 -32.11 5.19 -8.18
CA ALA A 547 -33.12 5.73 -9.09
C ALA A 547 -32.49 6.15 -10.43
N VAL A 548 -31.41 6.93 -10.39
CA VAL A 548 -30.70 7.38 -11.60
C VAL A 548 -30.06 6.21 -12.34
N LEU A 549 -29.51 5.22 -11.61
CA LEU A 549 -28.93 4.03 -12.21
C LEU A 549 -29.99 3.18 -12.93
N ALA A 550 -31.19 3.05 -12.36
CA ALA A 550 -32.30 2.31 -12.95
C ALA A 550 -32.84 2.92 -14.26
N GLU A 551 -32.62 4.22 -14.48
CA GLU A 551 -32.95 4.92 -15.74
C GLU A 551 -31.96 4.62 -16.87
N THR A 552 -30.87 3.89 -16.60
CA THR A 552 -29.85 3.52 -17.61
C THR A 552 -29.87 2.03 -17.92
N GLU A 553 -29.46 1.66 -19.13
CA GLU A 553 -29.26 0.26 -19.51
C GLU A 553 -27.86 -0.25 -19.10
N ASP A 554 -27.75 -1.52 -18.72
CA ASP A 554 -26.46 -2.12 -18.39
C ASP A 554 -25.56 -2.23 -19.62
N GLY A 555 -24.32 -1.77 -19.51
CA GLY A 555 -23.36 -1.69 -20.61
C GLY A 555 -23.48 -0.42 -21.45
N SER A 556 -24.46 0.45 -21.16
CA SER A 556 -24.66 1.68 -21.92
C SER A 556 -23.62 2.77 -21.61
N PRO A 557 -23.30 3.66 -22.57
CA PRO A 557 -22.48 4.85 -22.31
C PRO A 557 -23.05 5.76 -21.22
N ALA A 558 -24.38 5.84 -21.09
CA ALA A 558 -25.04 6.61 -20.05
C ALA A 558 -24.73 6.06 -18.65
N ARG A 559 -24.81 4.74 -18.47
CA ARG A 559 -24.42 4.09 -17.20
C ARG A 559 -22.94 4.28 -16.90
N ARG A 560 -22.08 4.15 -17.91
CA ARG A 560 -20.65 4.42 -17.75
C ARG A 560 -20.38 5.85 -17.27
N ALA A 561 -21.05 6.85 -17.85
CA ALA A 561 -20.91 8.25 -17.45
C ALA A 561 -21.32 8.50 -15.98
N LEU A 562 -22.32 7.77 -15.46
CA LEU A 562 -22.67 7.84 -14.03
C LEU A 562 -21.52 7.37 -13.14
N TYR A 563 -20.90 6.23 -13.48
CA TYR A 563 -19.75 5.73 -12.72
C TYR A 563 -18.52 6.62 -12.85
N GLU A 564 -18.25 7.16 -14.05
CA GLU A 564 -17.19 8.16 -14.27
C GLU A 564 -17.41 9.40 -13.39
N ASN A 565 -18.66 9.86 -13.26
CA ASN A 565 -19.02 10.95 -12.35
C ASN A 565 -18.78 10.55 -10.89
N LEU A 566 -19.17 9.34 -10.47
CA LEU A 566 -19.02 8.86 -9.11
C LEU A 566 -17.55 8.81 -8.65
N VAL A 567 -16.66 8.25 -9.49
CA VAL A 567 -15.24 8.09 -9.16
C VAL A 567 -14.42 9.36 -9.38
N GLY A 568 -14.87 10.23 -10.29
CA GLY A 568 -14.17 11.44 -10.73
C GLY A 568 -14.22 12.59 -9.71
N PRO A 569 -13.87 13.82 -10.13
CA PRO A 569 -13.85 14.97 -9.23
C PRO A 569 -15.24 15.29 -8.66
N ARG A 570 -15.26 15.93 -7.49
CA ARG A 570 -16.49 16.42 -6.87
C ARG A 570 -16.99 17.66 -7.59
N ALA A 571 -18.30 17.82 -7.67
CA ALA A 571 -18.89 19.07 -8.13
C ALA A 571 -18.45 20.21 -7.21
N ARG A 572 -18.04 21.34 -7.78
CA ARG A 572 -17.78 22.55 -7.00
C ARG A 572 -19.13 23.12 -6.52
N PRO A 573 -19.23 23.60 -5.27
CA PRO A 573 -20.40 24.37 -4.83
C PRO A 573 -20.63 25.51 -5.83
N LYS A 574 -21.88 25.73 -6.24
CA LYS A 574 -22.22 26.90 -7.05
C LYS A 574 -21.92 28.16 -6.21
N PRO A 575 -21.25 29.17 -6.76
CA PRO A 575 -20.87 30.38 -6.04
C PRO A 575 -22.09 31.17 -5.55
#